data_AF-A0A6Y5AXF3-F1
#
_entry.id   AF-A0A6Y5AXF3-F1
#
_cell.length_a   1.000
_cell.length_b   1.000
_cell.length_c   1.000
_cell.angle_alpha   90.00
_cell.angle_beta   90.00
_cell.angle_gamma   90.00
#
_symmetry.space_group_name_H-M   'P 1'
#
loop_
_entity.id
_entity.type
_entity.pdbx_description
1 polymer ?
#
loop_
_entity_poly.entity_id
_entity_poly.type
_entity_poly.pdbx_seq_one_letter_code
_entity_poly.pdbx_strand_id
1 'polypeptide(L)' 'MRKARFTEHQIITVIKSVEAGRTVKDVCREAGISEATYY' A
#
# COMPACT_ATOMS: atom_id res chain seq x y z
N MET A 1 -18.44 -4.56 14.71
CA MET A 1 -17.03 -4.15 14.59
C MET A 1 -16.82 -3.60 13.19
N ARG A 2 -16.24 -2.41 13.01
CA ARG A 2 -15.95 -1.90 11.66
C ARG A 2 -14.91 -2.82 11.01
N LYS A 3 -15.22 -3.36 9.84
CA LYS A 3 -14.26 -4.15 9.05
C LYS A 3 -13.10 -3.22 8.67
N ALA A 4 -11.87 -3.64 8.91
CA ALA A 4 -10.70 -2.90 8.44
C ALA A 4 -10.76 -2.79 6.91
N ARG A 5 -10.45 -1.60 6.39
CA ARG A 5 -10.48 -1.33 4.95
C ARG A 5 -9.36 -2.07 4.20
N PHE A 6 -8.25 -2.35 4.89
CA PHE A 6 -7.10 -3.07 4.38
C PHE A 6 -6.72 -4.21 5.35
N THR A 7 -6.17 -5.29 4.81
CA THR A 7 -5.58 -6.36 5.63
C THR A 7 -4.12 -6.03 5.94
N GLU A 8 -3.59 -6.58 7.04
CA GLU A 8 -2.17 -6.43 7.39
C GLU A 8 -1.26 -6.93 6.27
N HIS A 9 -1.64 -8.03 5.61
CA HIS A 9 -0.92 -8.56 4.46
C HIS A 9 -0.85 -7.56 3.29
N GLN A 10 -1.94 -6.85 2.99
CA GLN A 10 -1.94 -5.81 1.95
C GLN A 10 -0.98 -4.66 2.30
N ILE A 11 -0.96 -4.23 3.56
CA ILE A 11 -0.08 -3.16 4.04
C ILE A 11 1.39 -3.59 3.91
N ILE A 12 1.74 -4.78 4.38
CA ILE A 12 3.11 -5.30 4.33
C ILE A 12 3.59 -5.44 2.88
N THR A 13 2.76 -5.94 1.97
CA THR A 13 3.13 -6.08 0.55
C THR A 13 3.43 -4.73 -0.10
N VAL A 14 2.64 -3.69 0.22
CA VAL A 14 2.86 -2.33 -0.28
C VAL A 14 4.19 -1.75 0.24
N ILE A 15 4.45 -1.89 1.55
CA ILE A 15 5.70 -1.40 2.16
C ILE A 15 6.91 -2.09 1.55
N LYS A 16 6.92 -3.43 1.51
CA LYS A 16 8.03 -4.22 0.94
C LYS A 16 8.28 -3.91 -0.54
N SER A 17 7.23 -3.61 -1.29
CA SER A 17 7.37 -3.23 -2.71
C SER A 17 8.16 -1.93 -2.87
N VAL A 18 7.93 -0.95 -2.00
CA VAL A 18 8.67 0.32 -2.01
C VAL A 18 10.09 0.13 -1.46
N GLU A 19 10.27 -0.66 -0.40
CA GLU A 19 11.61 -1.03 0.11
C GLU A 19 12.46 -1.76 -0.93
N ALA A 20 11.83 -2.54 -1.82
CA ALA A 20 12.47 -3.19 -2.96
C ALA A 20 12.83 -2.23 -4.12
N GLY A 21 12.60 -0.93 -3.96
CA GLY A 21 12.98 0.10 -4.92
C GLY A 21 11.90 0.46 -5.96
N ARG A 22 10.67 -0.02 -5.81
CA ARG A 22 9.56 0.43 -6.66
C ARG A 22 9.11 1.82 -6.25
N THR A 23 8.64 2.61 -7.22
CA THR A 23 8.15 3.96 -6.91
C THR A 23 6.85 3.90 -6.13
N VAL A 24 6.68 4.80 -5.14
CA VAL A 24 5.45 4.92 -4.34
C VAL A 24 4.23 5.08 -5.25
N LYS A 25 4.36 5.89 -6.31
CA LYS A 25 3.30 6.13 -7.30
C LYS A 25 2.81 4.85 -7.98
N ASP A 26 3.73 3.99 -8.43
CA ASP A 26 3.37 2.74 -9.10
C ASP A 26 2.74 1.75 -8.13
N VAL A 27 3.30 1.63 -6.93
CA VAL A 27 2.78 0.74 -5.88
C VAL A 27 1.39 1.19 -5.43
N CYS A 28 1.18 2.50 -5.22
CA CYS A 28 -0.14 3.04 -4.85
C CYS A 28 -1.18 2.78 -5.94
N ARG A 29 -0.80 2.96 -7.22
CA ARG A 29 -1.67 2.68 -8.36
C ARG A 29 -2.10 1.21 -8.43
N GLU A 30 -1.15 0.28 -8.24
CA GLU A 30 -1.44 -1.16 -8.22
C GLU A 30 -2.29 -1.58 -7.02
N ALA A 31 -2.02 -1.00 -5.84
CA ALA A 31 -2.77 -1.27 -4.62
C ALA A 31 -4.15 -0.59 -4.58
N GLY A 32 -4.46 0.28 -5.54
CA GLY A 32 -5.72 1.01 -5.60
C GLY A 32 -5.88 2.03 -4.47
N ILE A 33 -4.77 2.60 -3.99
CA ILE A 33 -4.74 3.61 -2.93
C ILE A 33 -4.15 4.93 -3.45
N SER A 34 -4.45 6.02 -2.76
CA SER A 34 -3.80 7.30 -3.04
C SER A 34 -2.44 7.37 -2.35
N GLU A 35 -1.50 8.17 -2.89
CA GLU A 35 -0.22 8.44 -2.23
C GLU A 35 -0.42 9.05 -0.82
N ALA A 36 -1.49 9.83 -0.63
CA ALA A 36 -1.88 10.36 0.69
C ALA A 36 -2.36 9.29 1.70
N THR A 37 -2.62 8.06 1.25
CA THR A 37 -2.91 6.91 2.13
C THR A 37 -1.62 6.16 2.47
N TYR A 38 -0.59 6.30 1.65
CA TYR A 38 0.70 5.66 1.83
C TYR A 38 1.60 6.45 2.80
N TYR A 39 1.61 7.78 2.68
CA TYR A 39 2.25 8.70 3.63
C TYR A 39 1.38 8.94 4.87
#